data_AF-A0A1R3I3F7-F1
#
_entry.id   AF-A0A1R3I3F7-F1
#
_cell.length_a   1.000
_cell.length_b   1.000
_cell.length_c   1.000
_cell.angle_alpha   90.00
_cell.angle_beta   90.00
_cell.angle_gamma   90.00
#
_symmetry.space_group_name_H-M   'P 1'
#
loop_
_entity.id
_entity.type
_entity.pdbx_description
1 polymer ?
#
loop_
_entity_poly.entity_id
_entity_poly.type
_entity_poly.pdbx_seq_one_letter_code
_entity_poly.pdbx_strand_id
1 'polypeptide(L)' 'MAILDRRINKKQGRVVTEVLIQWSNYFPEDATWECLFDLQKKYPEFNP' A
#
# COMPACT_ATOMS: atom_id res chain seq x y z
N MET A 1 1.57 -8.16 8.57
CA MET A 1 1.11 -7.56 7.30
C MET A 1 2.22 -7.74 6.30
N ALA A 2 1.90 -7.94 5.01
CA ALA A 2 2.92 -8.11 3.98
C ALA A 2 2.55 -7.30 2.73
N ILE A 3 3.56 -6.83 2.00
CA ILE A 3 3.37 -6.20 0.68
C ILE A 3 3.34 -7.33 -0.35
N LEU A 4 2.23 -7.46 -1.06
CA LEU A 4 2.10 -8.43 -2.14
C LEU A 4 2.60 -7.87 -3.47
N ASP A 5 2.34 -6.59 -3.72
CA ASP A 5 2.66 -5.95 -4.99
C ASP A 5 2.90 -4.43 -4.81
N ARG A 6 3.58 -3.81 -5.78
CA ARG A 6 3.71 -2.35 -5.87
C ARG A 6 3.37 -1.91 -7.29
N ARG A 7 2.63 -0.82 -7.39
CA ARG A 7 2.38 -0.16 -8.67
C ARG A 7 2.55 1.34 -8.57
N ILE A 8 2.93 1.93 -9.69
CA ILE A 8 2.98 3.37 -9.84
C ILE A 8 1.71 3.80 -10.57
N ASN A 9 0.93 4.67 -9.95
CA ASN A 9 -0.30 5.21 -10.50
C ASN A 9 -0.14 6.72 -10.71
N LYS A 10 -0.83 7.29 -11.71
CA LYS A 10 -0.81 8.74 -11.95
C LYS A 10 -2.17 9.32 -11.60
N LYS A 11 -2.34 9.78 -10.36
CA LYS A 11 -3.55 10.46 -9.90
C LYS A 11 -3.39 11.98 -10.06
N GLN A 12 -4.30 12.61 -10.82
CA GLN A 12 -4.35 14.07 -11.01
C GLN A 12 -3.01 14.69 -11.46
N GLY A 13 -2.31 14.02 -12.38
CA GLY A 13 -1.01 14.49 -12.88
C GLY A 13 0.18 14.21 -11.95
N ARG A 14 -0.06 13.73 -10.72
CA ARG A 14 0.99 13.32 -9.78
C ARG A 14 1.20 11.82 -9.82
N VAL A 15 2.47 11.44 -9.79
CA VAL A 15 2.88 10.04 -9.68
C VAL A 15 2.77 9.64 -8.21
N VAL A 16 1.93 8.66 -7.92
CA VAL A 16 1.73 8.08 -6.59
C VAL A 16 2.12 6.61 -6.61
N THR A 17 2.80 6.17 -5.56
CA THR A 17 3.13 4.75 -5.40
C THR A 17 2.05 4.11 -4.55
N GLU A 18 1.34 3.13 -5.11
CA GLU A 18 0.35 2.33 -4.40
C GLU A 18 0.97 0.94 -4.13
N VAL A 19 0.77 0.42 -2.94
CA VAL A 19 1.21 -0.91 -2.53
C VAL A 19 -0.01 -1.76 -2.19
N LEU A 20 -0.01 -3.00 -2.66
CA LEU A 20 -1.04 -3.97 -2.32
C LEU A 20 -0.67 -4.61 -0.99
N ILE A 21 -1.49 -4.37 0.03
CA ILE A 21 -1.22 -4.81 1.39
C ILE A 21 -2.11 -5.99 1.75
N GLN A 22 -1.47 -7.08 2.14
CA GLN A 22 -2.13 -8.16 2.83
C GLN A 22 -2.20 -7.81 4.33
N TRP A 23 -3.40 -7.51 4.78
CA TRP A 23 -3.69 -7.28 6.19
C TRP A 23 -3.64 -8.61 6.96
N SER A 24 -3.00 -8.63 8.14
CA SER A 24 -2.81 -9.87 8.91
C SER A 24 -4.11 -10.52 9.40
N ASN A 25 -5.19 -9.76 9.50
CA ASN A 25 -6.50 -10.23 9.96
C ASN A 25 -7.44 -10.60 8.81
N TYR A 26 -7.02 -10.46 7.56
CA TYR A 26 -7.85 -10.68 6.38
C TYR A 26 -7.21 -11.68 5.42
N PHE A 27 -8.03 -12.23 4.53
CA PHE A 27 -7.54 -13.14 3.51
C PHE A 27 -6.71 -12.37 2.46
N PRO A 28 -5.77 -13.03 1.75
CA PRO A 28 -5.05 -12.41 0.63
C PRO A 28 -5.96 -11.84 -0.45
N GLU A 29 -7.19 -12.36 -0.57
CA GLU A 29 -8.22 -11.88 -1.50
C GLU A 29 -8.77 -10.50 -1.11
N ASP A 30 -8.73 -10.16 0.18
CA ASP A 30 -9.12 -8.85 0.73
C ASP A 30 -7.96 -7.84 0.72
N ALA A 31 -6.85 -8.15 0.04
CA ALA A 31 -5.73 -7.23 -0.04
C ALA A 31 -6.16 -5.93 -0.75
N THR A 32 -5.87 -4.79 -0.13
CA THR A 32 -6.25 -3.48 -0.67
C THR A 32 -5.05 -2.70 -1.17
N TRP A 33 -5.26 -1.89 -2.21
CA TRP A 33 -4.26 -0.96 -2.72
C TRP A 33 -4.25 0.29 -1.87
N GLU A 34 -3.19 0.47 -1.09
CA GLU A 34 -3.00 1.64 -0.24
C GLU A 34 -1.90 2.54 -0.79
N CYS A 35 -2.05 3.85 -0.59
CA CYS A 35 -1.03 4.81 -0.99
C CYS A 35 0.18 4.68 -0.06
N LEU A 36 1.36 4.37 -0.60
CA LEU A 36 2.57 4.13 0.19
C LEU A 36 2.92 5.34 1.07
N PHE A 37 2.70 6.56 0.55
CA PHE A 37 2.96 7.79 1.29
C PHE A 37 2.06 7.92 2.53
N ASP A 38 0.75 7.69 2.36
CA ASP A 38 -0.20 7.75 3.47
C ASP A 38 0.04 6.61 4.46
N LEU A 39 0.42 5.44 3.94
CA LEU A 39 0.73 4.28 4.73
C LEU A 39 1.98 4.48 5.61
N GLN A 40 3.08 5.00 5.05
CA GLN A 40 4.27 5.37 5.81
C GLN A 40 3.98 6.44 6.86
N LYS A 41 3.08 7.38 6.54
CA LYS A 41 2.67 8.42 7.50
C LYS A 41 1.84 7.85 8.65
N LYS A 42 0.95 6.89 8.35
CA LYS A 42 0.08 6.24 9.34
C LYS A 42 0.81 5.18 10.15
N TYR A 43 1.75 4.49 9.53
CA TYR A 43 2.56 3.41 10.09
C TYR A 43 4.04 3.70 9.81
N PRO A 44 4.69 4.56 10.61
CA PRO A 44 6.10 4.90 10.41
C PRO A 44 7.05 3.71 10.59
N GLU A 45 6.62 2.66 11.31
CA GLU A 45 7.35 1.39 11.45
C GLU A 45 7.17 0.46 10.24
N PHE A 46 6.29 0.81 9.30
CA PHE A 46 6.12 0.10 8.05
C PHE A 46 7.29 0.40 7.13
N ASN A 47 8.40 -0.29 7.38
CA ASN A 47 9.60 -0.24 6.55
C ASN A 47 9.53 -1.41 5.55
N PRO A 48 9.28 -1.15 4.25
CA PRO A 48 9.16 -2.18 3.22
C PRO A 48 10.47 -2.91 2.93
#